data_AF-A0A956GT37-F1
#
_entry.id   AF-A0A956GT37-F1
#
_cell.length_a   1.000
_cell.length_b   1.000
_cell.length_c   1.000
_cell.angle_alpha   90.00
_cell.angle_beta   90.00
_cell.angle_gamma   90.00
#
_symmetry.space_group_name_H-M   'P 1'
#
loop_
_entity.id
_entity.type
_entity.pdbx_description
1 polymer ?
#
loop_
_entity_poly.entity_id
_entity_poly.type
_entity_poly.pdbx_seq_one_letter_code
_entity_poly.pdbx_strand_id
1 'polypeptide(L)'
;MSAYPSDDRFREAFDLLERRVEDRWEIPVRIRDVPSPFTGDLDGAEIHIDHDLTAEDGLFILVHLFGHTVQWNIDPRLRELGRVRGPDLAPEVLADLVAYEREACRYSLKLFHDAGIHDFDQWLADFSACDLAYLIHFYTTGDKAPFRSFWKEGQPLMQPLDIPDFQPTRWVSRWDGVVI
;
A
#
# COMPACT_ATOMS: atom_id res chain seq x y z
N MET A 1 -15.66 20.33 9.99
CA MET A 1 -14.61 19.49 10.61
C MET A 1 -14.27 18.45 9.57
N SER A 2 -12.98 18.23 9.30
CA SER A 2 -12.58 17.14 8.38
C SER A 2 -13.14 15.83 8.91
N ALA A 3 -13.67 14.99 8.03
CA ALA A 3 -14.13 13.64 8.40
C ALA A 3 -12.95 12.68 8.65
N TYR A 4 -11.72 13.11 8.35
CA TYR A 4 -10.51 12.30 8.49
C TYR A 4 -9.75 12.56 9.80
N PRO A 5 -8.92 11.59 10.24
CA PRO A 5 -8.01 11.74 11.36
C PRO A 5 -7.10 12.99 11.25
N SER A 6 -6.62 13.47 12.39
CA SER A 6 -5.62 14.55 12.42
C SER A 6 -4.23 14.03 12.05
N ASP A 7 -3.34 14.94 11.68
CA ASP A 7 -1.93 14.65 11.39
C ASP A 7 -1.22 13.93 12.55
N ASP A 8 -1.48 14.32 13.80
CA ASP A 8 -0.97 13.62 15.00
C ASP A 8 -1.52 12.19 15.11
N ARG A 9 -2.78 11.98 14.71
CA ARG A 9 -3.40 10.66 14.72
C ARG A 9 -2.83 9.76 13.62
N PHE A 10 -2.48 10.32 12.46
CA PHE A 10 -1.72 9.59 11.42
C PHE A 10 -0.36 9.11 11.93
N ARG A 11 0.39 9.97 12.64
CA ARG A 11 1.68 9.58 13.25
C ARG A 11 1.52 8.49 14.30
N GLU A 12 0.53 8.63 15.19
CA GLU A 12 0.27 7.63 16.23
C GLU A 12 -0.08 6.26 15.62
N ALA A 13 -0.92 6.25 14.57
CA ALA A 13 -1.24 5.04 13.85
C ALA A 13 -0.01 4.44 13.14
N PHE A 14 0.83 5.27 12.52
CA PHE A 14 2.07 4.83 11.90
C PHE A 14 2.97 4.11 12.91
N ASP A 15 3.27 4.75 14.04
CA ASP A 15 4.15 4.20 15.08
C ASP A 15 3.62 2.87 15.63
N LEU A 16 2.28 2.75 15.79
CA LEU A 16 1.67 1.53 16.30
C LEU A 16 1.76 0.38 15.29
N LEU A 17 1.46 0.67 14.03
CA LEU A 17 1.44 -0.33 12.96
C LEU A 17 2.84 -0.76 12.56
N GLU A 18 3.79 0.17 12.51
CA GLU A 18 5.22 -0.11 12.30
C GLU A 18 5.70 -1.16 13.32
N ARG A 19 5.55 -0.86 14.62
CA ARG A 19 5.94 -1.78 15.69
C ARG A 19 5.23 -3.12 15.58
N ARG A 20 3.94 -3.12 15.27
CA ARG A 20 3.19 -4.37 15.09
C ARG A 20 3.76 -5.20 13.95
N VAL A 21 4.10 -4.58 12.82
CA VAL A 21 4.69 -5.24 11.66
C VAL A 21 6.04 -5.86 12.02
N GLU A 22 6.91 -5.08 12.69
CA GLU A 22 8.22 -5.55 13.13
C GLU A 22 8.12 -6.66 14.18
N ASP A 23 7.26 -6.52 15.19
CA ASP A 23 7.15 -7.48 16.29
C ASP A 23 6.48 -8.81 15.89
N ARG A 24 5.44 -8.76 15.05
CA ARG A 24 4.63 -9.95 14.74
C ARG A 24 5.20 -10.78 13.59
N TRP A 25 5.81 -10.12 12.61
CA TRP A 25 6.33 -10.77 11.41
C TRP A 25 7.84 -10.63 11.26
N GLU A 26 8.54 -9.86 12.10
CA GLU A 26 9.98 -9.61 11.95
C GLU A 26 10.33 -8.93 10.61
N ILE A 27 9.40 -8.18 10.04
CA ILE A 27 9.58 -7.40 8.80
C ILE A 27 10.10 -6.02 9.18
N PRO A 28 11.36 -5.67 8.88
CA PRO A 28 11.88 -4.35 9.18
C PRO A 28 11.16 -3.27 8.37
N VAL A 29 10.77 -2.18 9.02
CA VAL A 29 10.26 -0.98 8.37
C VAL A 29 11.32 0.11 8.45
N ARG A 30 11.60 0.77 7.33
CA ARG A 30 12.78 1.64 7.20
C ARG A 30 12.44 2.92 6.45
N ILE A 31 12.53 4.04 7.15
CA ILE A 31 12.43 5.38 6.55
C ILE A 31 13.78 5.74 5.90
N ARG A 32 13.82 5.97 4.58
CA ARG A 32 15.05 6.21 3.81
C ARG A 32 14.79 7.16 2.64
N ASP A 33 15.86 7.58 1.97
CA ASP A 33 15.79 8.23 0.65
C ASP A 33 15.52 7.15 -0.40
N VAL A 34 14.28 7.12 -0.93
CA VAL A 34 13.85 6.19 -1.97
C VAL A 34 13.97 6.91 -3.31
N PRO A 35 14.60 6.30 -4.34
CA PRO A 35 14.81 6.98 -5.61
C PRO A 35 13.50 7.48 -6.24
N SER A 36 13.46 8.76 -6.61
CA SER A 36 12.36 9.30 -7.42
C SER A 36 12.18 8.47 -8.70
N PRO A 37 10.93 8.13 -9.09
CA PRO A 37 9.66 8.68 -8.63
C PRO A 37 8.95 7.85 -7.54
N PHE A 38 9.65 6.95 -6.85
CA PHE A 38 9.01 6.01 -5.93
C PHE A 38 8.84 6.61 -4.53
N THR A 39 7.73 6.26 -3.87
CA THR A 39 7.42 6.69 -2.50
C THR A 39 7.67 5.58 -1.47
N GLY A 40 7.92 4.36 -1.95
CA GLY A 40 8.28 3.22 -1.12
C GLY A 40 8.67 1.99 -1.94
N ASP A 41 9.26 1.02 -1.24
CA ASP A 41 9.77 -0.21 -1.84
C ASP A 41 9.61 -1.39 -0.88
N LEU A 42 9.58 -2.61 -1.41
CA LEU A 42 9.56 -3.82 -0.60
C LEU A 42 10.32 -4.95 -1.30
N ASP A 43 10.91 -5.86 -0.52
CA ASP A 43 11.51 -7.07 -1.06
C ASP A 43 10.81 -8.38 -0.64
N GLY A 44 9.74 -8.26 0.14
CA GLY A 44 9.00 -9.37 0.75
C GLY A 44 9.47 -9.76 2.14
N ALA A 45 10.60 -9.22 2.61
CA ALA A 45 11.09 -9.37 3.98
C ALA A 45 11.37 -8.02 4.67
N GLU A 46 11.49 -6.92 3.93
CA GLU A 46 11.72 -5.57 4.44
C GLU A 46 10.91 -4.55 3.62
N ILE A 47 10.46 -3.48 4.29
CA ILE A 47 9.66 -2.38 3.72
C ILE A 47 10.43 -1.06 3.86
N HIS A 48 10.56 -0.33 2.75
CA HIS A 48 11.15 1.01 2.70
C HIS A 48 10.07 2.05 2.42
N ILE A 49 10.15 3.17 3.13
CA ILE A 49 9.24 4.30 3.00
C ILE A 49 10.09 5.54 2.78
N ASP A 50 9.72 6.35 1.80
CA ASP A 50 10.44 7.59 1.54
C ASP A 50 10.35 8.57 2.71
N HIS A 51 11.44 9.26 2.99
CA HIS A 51 11.55 10.19 4.11
C HIS A 51 10.85 11.54 3.89
N ASP A 52 10.54 11.90 2.64
CA ASP A 52 9.91 13.18 2.27
C ASP A 52 8.40 13.02 2.05
N LEU A 53 7.75 12.27 2.94
CA LEU A 53 6.30 12.06 2.93
C LEU A 53 5.61 12.75 4.10
N THR A 54 4.35 13.15 3.89
CA THR A 54 3.47 13.55 4.99
C THR A 54 3.14 12.35 5.88
N ALA A 55 2.66 12.59 7.11
CA ALA A 55 2.26 11.48 7.99
C ALA A 55 1.11 10.65 7.39
N GLU A 56 0.20 11.29 6.67
CA GLU A 56 -0.89 10.62 5.95
C GLU A 56 -0.34 9.69 4.86
N ASP A 57 0.50 10.22 3.96
CA ASP A 57 1.02 9.45 2.83
C ASP A 57 1.95 8.34 3.33
N GLY A 58 2.80 8.61 4.32
CA GLY A 58 3.68 7.60 4.94
C GLY A 58 2.89 6.46 5.58
N LEU A 59 1.78 6.75 6.28
CA LEU A 59 0.90 5.70 6.82
C LEU A 59 0.29 4.85 5.71
N PHE A 60 -0.21 5.47 4.64
CA PHE A 60 -0.77 4.72 3.52
C PHE A 60 0.27 3.81 2.89
N ILE A 61 1.47 4.33 2.60
CA ILE A 61 2.56 3.55 2.00
C ILE A 61 2.95 2.36 2.90
N LEU A 62 3.10 2.56 4.22
CA LEU A 62 3.38 1.48 5.16
C LEU A 62 2.37 0.34 5.03
N VAL A 63 1.08 0.63 5.21
CA VAL A 63 0.05 -0.41 5.27
C VAL A 63 -0.21 -1.04 3.91
N HIS A 64 -0.03 -0.29 2.83
CA HIS A 64 -0.19 -0.75 1.46
C HIS A 64 0.96 -1.71 1.06
N LEU A 65 2.21 -1.32 1.32
CA LEU A 65 3.38 -2.19 1.12
C LEU A 65 3.33 -3.43 2.02
N PHE A 66 2.78 -3.33 3.23
CA PHE A 66 2.52 -4.52 4.04
C PHE A 66 1.52 -5.47 3.35
N GLY A 67 0.43 -4.96 2.78
CA GLY A 67 -0.53 -5.75 2.01
C GLY A 67 0.14 -6.50 0.85
N HIS A 68 1.01 -5.84 0.09
CA HIS A 68 1.80 -6.50 -0.95
C HIS A 68 2.82 -7.48 -0.39
N THR A 69 3.43 -7.20 0.76
CA THR A 69 4.35 -8.14 1.43
C THR A 69 3.64 -9.44 1.78
N VAL A 70 2.39 -9.38 2.26
CA VAL A 70 1.55 -10.57 2.47
C VAL A 70 1.38 -11.31 1.14
N GLN A 71 0.88 -10.63 0.09
CA GLN A 71 0.64 -11.22 -1.22
C GLN A 71 1.89 -11.90 -1.81
N TRP A 72 3.05 -11.25 -1.68
CA TRP A 72 4.30 -11.75 -2.22
C TRP A 72 4.77 -13.03 -1.55
N ASN A 73 4.47 -13.20 -0.26
CA ASN A 73 4.87 -14.39 0.48
C ASN A 73 3.89 -15.56 0.39
N ILE A 74 2.65 -15.32 -0.07
CA ILE A 74 1.63 -16.38 -0.17
C ILE A 74 1.42 -16.92 -1.60
N ASP A 75 1.67 -16.12 -2.63
CA ASP A 75 1.48 -16.55 -4.02
C ASP A 75 2.57 -15.97 -4.95
N PRO A 76 3.43 -16.82 -5.55
CA PRO A 76 4.42 -16.40 -6.54
C PRO A 76 3.84 -15.62 -7.72
N ARG A 77 2.59 -15.89 -8.11
CA ARG A 77 1.92 -15.17 -9.21
C ARG A 77 1.67 -13.71 -8.84
N LEU A 78 1.27 -13.44 -7.60
CA LEU A 78 1.05 -12.07 -7.12
C LEU A 78 2.35 -11.27 -7.07
N ARG A 79 3.49 -11.92 -6.77
CA ARG A 79 4.81 -11.27 -6.89
C ARG A 79 5.13 -10.83 -8.30
N GLU A 80 4.87 -11.69 -9.30
CA GLU A 80 5.15 -11.34 -10.69
C GLU A 80 4.18 -10.25 -11.16
N LEU A 81 2.94 -10.27 -10.69
CA LEU A 81 1.95 -9.22 -10.98
C LEU A 81 2.37 -7.85 -10.42
N GLY A 82 2.88 -7.77 -9.18
CA GLY A 82 3.39 -6.53 -8.58
C GLY A 82 4.62 -5.93 -9.28
N ARG A 83 5.18 -6.62 -10.28
CA ARG A 83 6.27 -6.13 -11.14
C ARG A 83 5.79 -5.62 -12.50
N VAL A 84 4.53 -5.85 -12.85
CA VAL A 84 3.94 -5.39 -14.11
C VAL A 84 3.70 -3.88 -14.04
N ARG A 85 4.30 -3.12 -14.96
CA ARG A 85 4.13 -1.67 -15.08
C ARG A 85 4.22 -1.21 -16.52
N GLY A 86 3.60 -0.08 -16.82
CA GLY A 86 3.73 0.64 -18.09
C GLY A 86 2.39 0.88 -18.78
N PRO A 87 2.39 1.70 -19.84
CA PRO A 87 1.21 1.94 -20.65
C PRO A 87 0.83 0.70 -21.48
N ASP A 88 -0.37 0.73 -22.07
CA ASP A 88 -0.88 -0.26 -23.03
C ASP A 88 -1.02 -1.69 -22.48
N LEU A 89 -1.30 -1.83 -21.18
CA LEU A 89 -1.62 -3.13 -20.59
C LEU A 89 -2.91 -3.71 -21.20
N ALA A 90 -2.91 -5.01 -21.46
CA ALA A 90 -4.11 -5.71 -21.91
C ALA A 90 -5.24 -5.58 -20.87
N PRO A 91 -6.52 -5.47 -21.29
CA PRO A 91 -7.65 -5.30 -20.36
C PRO A 91 -7.72 -6.35 -19.24
N GLU A 92 -7.34 -7.59 -19.55
CA GLU A 92 -7.31 -8.70 -18.60
C GLU A 92 -6.22 -8.50 -17.54
N VAL A 93 -5.04 -8.01 -17.94
CA VAL A 93 -3.93 -7.70 -17.02
C VAL A 93 -4.30 -6.52 -16.13
N LEU A 94 -4.97 -5.50 -16.68
CA LEU A 94 -5.46 -4.38 -15.89
C LEU A 94 -6.50 -4.82 -14.86
N ALA A 95 -7.42 -5.74 -15.23
CA ALA A 95 -8.38 -6.29 -14.29
C ALA A 95 -7.71 -7.09 -13.16
N ASP A 96 -6.67 -7.86 -13.47
CA ASP A 96 -5.86 -8.57 -12.48
C ASP A 96 -5.12 -7.62 -11.54
N LEU A 97 -4.54 -6.54 -12.06
CA LEU A 97 -3.90 -5.49 -11.24
C LEU A 97 -4.91 -4.81 -10.31
N VAL A 98 -6.11 -4.48 -10.82
CA VAL A 98 -7.18 -3.90 -9.99
C VAL A 98 -7.56 -4.82 -8.84
N ALA A 99 -7.64 -6.14 -9.08
CA ALA A 99 -7.91 -7.12 -8.03
C ALA A 99 -6.75 -7.20 -7.02
N TYR A 100 -5.51 -7.18 -7.51
CA TYR A 100 -4.29 -7.20 -6.70
C TYR A 100 -4.21 -6.00 -5.74
N GLU A 101 -4.42 -4.78 -6.24
CA GLU A 101 -4.37 -3.55 -5.43
C GLU A 101 -5.47 -3.51 -4.36
N ARG A 102 -6.69 -3.91 -4.74
CA ARG A 102 -7.81 -3.98 -3.80
C ARG A 102 -7.56 -4.99 -2.70
N GLU A 103 -7.00 -6.15 -3.03
CA GLU A 103 -6.70 -7.17 -2.04
C GLU A 103 -5.61 -6.71 -1.06
N ALA A 104 -4.55 -6.04 -1.54
CA ALA A 104 -3.54 -5.44 -0.68
C ALA A 104 -4.16 -4.50 0.37
N CYS A 105 -5.05 -3.61 -0.08
CA CYS A 105 -5.73 -2.66 0.81
C CYS A 105 -6.70 -3.34 1.82
N ARG A 106 -7.21 -4.53 1.51
CA ARG A 106 -8.02 -5.31 2.47
C ARG A 106 -7.16 -5.94 3.57
N TYR A 107 -5.94 -6.35 3.26
CA TYR A 107 -4.95 -6.74 4.28
C TYR A 107 -4.54 -5.53 5.12
N SER A 108 -4.36 -4.35 4.51
CA SER A 108 -4.10 -3.10 5.22
C SER A 108 -5.21 -2.80 6.24
N LEU A 109 -6.48 -2.92 5.84
CA LEU A 109 -7.62 -2.73 6.74
C LEU A 109 -7.61 -3.73 7.90
N LYS A 110 -7.30 -5.01 7.61
CA LYS A 110 -7.16 -6.02 8.66
C LYS A 110 -6.04 -5.69 9.65
N LEU A 111 -4.91 -5.17 9.15
CA LEU A 111 -3.79 -4.75 9.99
C LEU A 111 -4.21 -3.64 10.97
N PHE A 112 -4.97 -2.64 10.51
CA PHE A 112 -5.56 -1.63 11.39
C PHE A 112 -6.46 -2.24 12.46
N HIS A 113 -7.43 -3.06 12.05
CA HIS A 113 -8.40 -3.66 12.96
C HIS A 113 -7.73 -4.55 14.00
N ASP A 114 -6.69 -5.28 13.61
CA ASP A 114 -5.89 -6.12 14.51
C ASP A 114 -5.03 -5.33 15.50
N ALA A 115 -4.74 -4.06 15.19
CA ALA A 115 -4.14 -3.10 16.11
C ALA A 115 -5.18 -2.36 16.96
N GLY A 116 -6.48 -2.65 16.80
CA GLY A 116 -7.58 -1.97 17.49
C GLY A 116 -7.90 -0.58 16.93
N ILE A 117 -7.43 -0.27 15.72
CA ILE A 117 -7.70 0.99 15.03
C ILE A 117 -8.89 0.79 14.08
N HIS A 118 -9.95 1.58 14.25
CA HIS A 118 -11.17 1.51 13.43
C HIS A 118 -11.63 2.90 12.91
N ASP A 119 -10.97 3.97 13.34
CA ASP A 119 -11.27 5.35 12.95
C ASP A 119 -10.70 5.73 11.57
N PHE A 120 -10.02 4.80 10.89
CA PHE A 120 -9.39 4.99 9.59
C PHE A 120 -10.13 4.30 8.42
N ASP A 121 -11.20 3.55 8.68
CA ASP A 121 -11.86 2.71 7.67
C ASP A 121 -12.29 3.50 6.41
N GLN A 122 -12.92 4.67 6.61
CA GLN A 122 -13.35 5.50 5.49
C GLN A 122 -12.16 6.18 4.79
N TRP A 123 -11.18 6.66 5.55
CA TRP A 123 -9.96 7.26 4.99
C TRP A 123 -9.23 6.25 4.10
N LEU A 124 -9.06 5.02 4.56
CA LEU A 124 -8.36 3.98 3.80
C LEU A 124 -9.12 3.60 2.53
N ALA A 125 -10.46 3.57 2.58
CA ALA A 125 -11.29 3.34 1.39
C ALA A 125 -11.15 4.45 0.36
N ASP A 126 -11.16 5.70 0.80
CA ASP A 126 -11.03 6.87 -0.07
C ASP A 126 -9.61 6.97 -0.68
N PHE A 127 -8.57 6.73 0.13
CA PHE A 127 -7.18 6.74 -0.32
C PHE A 127 -6.89 5.59 -1.29
N SER A 128 -7.30 4.36 -0.96
CA SER A 128 -7.15 3.18 -1.84
C SER A 128 -7.83 3.39 -3.20
N ALA A 129 -9.02 4.00 -3.22
CA ALA A 129 -9.69 4.30 -4.48
C ALA A 129 -8.99 5.39 -5.29
N CYS A 130 -8.43 6.40 -4.62
CA CYS A 130 -7.63 7.46 -5.25
C CYS A 130 -6.37 6.86 -5.88
N ASP A 131 -5.65 6.03 -5.14
CA ASP A 131 -4.46 5.31 -5.57
C ASP A 131 -4.75 4.41 -6.78
N LEU A 132 -5.78 3.58 -6.68
CA LEU A 132 -6.20 2.72 -7.78
C LEU A 132 -6.59 3.52 -9.03
N ALA A 133 -7.30 4.63 -8.87
CA ALA A 133 -7.68 5.49 -10.00
C ALA A 133 -6.47 6.16 -10.66
N TYR A 134 -5.48 6.57 -9.87
CA TYR A 134 -4.20 7.09 -10.34
C TYR A 134 -3.44 6.01 -11.14
N LEU A 135 -3.30 4.81 -10.59
CA LEU A 135 -2.60 3.69 -11.25
C LEU A 135 -3.28 3.29 -12.57
N ILE A 136 -4.61 3.17 -12.59
CA ILE A 136 -5.37 2.87 -13.81
C ILE A 136 -5.12 3.95 -14.87
N HIS A 137 -5.15 5.23 -14.47
CA HIS A 137 -4.86 6.32 -15.40
C HIS A 137 -3.45 6.17 -15.98
N PHE A 138 -2.45 6.04 -15.12
CA PHE A 138 -1.06 5.89 -15.55
C PHE A 138 -0.84 4.67 -16.47
N TYR A 139 -1.41 3.51 -16.16
CA TYR A 139 -1.28 2.31 -17.00
C TYR A 139 -2.08 2.38 -18.30
N THR A 140 -3.07 3.28 -18.40
CA THR A 140 -3.85 3.47 -19.62
C THR A 140 -3.24 4.56 -20.52
N THR A 141 -2.70 5.63 -19.94
CA THR A 141 -2.28 6.83 -20.69
C THR A 141 -0.77 7.04 -20.71
N GLY A 142 -0.04 6.47 -19.75
CA GLY A 142 1.36 6.79 -19.48
C GLY A 142 1.56 8.12 -18.73
N ASP A 143 0.50 8.88 -18.47
CA ASP A 143 0.57 10.21 -17.88
C ASP A 143 0.55 10.15 -16.34
N LYS A 144 1.43 10.93 -15.71
CA LYS A 144 1.48 11.12 -14.25
C LYS A 144 0.74 12.39 -13.84
N ALA A 145 -0.58 12.36 -13.88
CA ALA A 145 -1.42 13.47 -13.41
C ALA A 145 -1.26 13.71 -11.89
N PRO A 146 -1.60 14.89 -11.34
CA PRO A 146 -1.51 15.12 -9.90
C PRO A 146 -2.35 14.10 -9.10
N PHE A 147 -1.74 13.38 -8.16
CA PHE A 147 -2.36 12.27 -7.43
C PHE A 147 -3.72 12.65 -6.81
N ARG A 148 -3.78 13.75 -6.05
CA ARG A 148 -5.02 14.18 -5.38
C ARG A 148 -6.12 14.65 -6.34
N SER A 149 -5.87 14.75 -7.65
CA SER A 149 -6.94 15.01 -8.63
C SER A 149 -7.90 13.82 -8.80
N PHE A 150 -7.49 12.62 -8.38
CA PHE A 150 -8.32 11.41 -8.38
C PHE A 150 -9.12 11.22 -7.09
N TRP A 151 -8.90 12.06 -6.07
CA TRP A 151 -9.51 11.92 -4.75
C TRP A 151 -11.03 12.08 -4.79
N LYS A 152 -11.74 11.16 -4.14
CA LYS A 152 -13.19 11.21 -3.96
C LYS A 152 -13.54 10.67 -2.58
N GLU A 153 -14.21 11.49 -1.78
CA GLU A 153 -14.67 11.09 -0.45
C GLU A 153 -15.87 10.14 -0.52
N GLY A 154 -16.07 9.34 0.53
CA GLY A 154 -17.26 8.50 0.69
C GLY A 154 -17.29 7.29 -0.25
N GLN A 155 -16.12 6.74 -0.58
CA GLN A 155 -16.03 5.48 -1.30
C GLN A 155 -16.66 4.34 -0.49
N PRO A 156 -17.15 3.28 -1.17
CA PRO A 156 -17.65 2.10 -0.48
C PRO A 156 -16.60 1.52 0.47
N LEU A 157 -17.00 1.25 1.71
CA LEU A 157 -16.12 0.64 2.70
C LEU A 157 -15.62 -0.72 2.22
N MET A 158 -14.31 -0.93 2.33
CA MET A 158 -13.69 -2.22 2.09
C MET A 158 -14.05 -3.20 3.21
N GLN A 159 -14.07 -4.49 2.88
CA GLN A 159 -14.17 -5.54 3.89
C GLN A 159 -12.77 -6.06 4.21
N PRO A 160 -12.38 -6.14 5.49
CA PRO A 160 -11.06 -6.64 5.86
C PRO A 160 -10.88 -8.07 5.35
N LEU A 161 -9.64 -8.44 5.06
CA LEU A 161 -9.25 -9.80 4.69
C LEU A 161 -8.28 -10.34 5.73
N ASP A 162 -8.55 -11.52 6.28
CA ASP A 162 -7.68 -12.14 7.27
C ASP A 162 -6.26 -12.30 6.73
N ILE A 163 -5.28 -11.82 7.50
CA ILE A 163 -3.86 -11.96 7.14
C ILE A 163 -3.48 -13.43 7.36
N PRO A 164 -3.17 -14.20 6.31
CA PRO A 164 -2.76 -15.59 6.46
C PRO A 164 -1.42 -15.69 7.21
N ASP A 165 -1.12 -16.86 7.75
CA ASP A 165 0.24 -17.13 8.23
C ASP A 165 1.19 -17.19 7.03
N PHE A 166 2.31 -16.49 7.12
CA PHE A 166 3.40 -16.51 6.14
C PHE A 166 4.74 -16.26 6.84
N GLN A 167 5.83 -16.70 6.19
CA GLN A 167 7.19 -16.36 6.60
C GLN A 167 7.73 -15.30 5.63
N PRO A 168 8.10 -14.10 6.10
CA PRO A 168 8.70 -13.11 5.23
C PRO A 168 9.97 -13.65 4.59
N THR A 169 10.05 -13.50 3.28
CA THR A 169 11.13 -14.05 2.46
C THR A 169 11.60 -12.96 1.52
N ARG A 170 12.92 -12.79 1.44
CA ARG A 170 13.53 -11.86 0.49
C ARG A 170 13.44 -12.42 -0.92
N TRP A 171 12.53 -11.88 -1.73
CA TRP A 171 12.28 -12.33 -3.10
C TRP A 171 13.05 -11.53 -4.15
N VAL A 172 13.53 -10.34 -3.79
CA VAL A 172 14.39 -9.51 -4.65
C VAL A 172 15.59 -9.01 -3.86
N SER A 173 16.74 -8.94 -4.53
CA SER A 173 17.97 -8.40 -3.93
C SER A 173 18.15 -6.91 -4.18
N ARG A 174 17.32 -6.32 -5.06
CA ARG A 174 17.43 -4.97 -5.59
C ARG A 174 16.29 -4.08 -5.06
N TRP A 175 16.61 -2.83 -4.80
CA TRP A 175 15.68 -1.78 -4.38
C TRP A 175 15.44 -0.85 -5.58
N ASP A 176 14.50 -1.23 -6.43
CA ASP A 176 14.17 -0.51 -7.67
C ASP A 176 12.83 0.27 -7.55
N GLY A 177 12.22 0.31 -6.36
CA GLY A 177 10.95 0.97 -6.05
C GLY A 177 9.71 0.18 -6.48
N VAL A 178 8.76 -0.05 -5.57
CA VAL A 178 7.50 -0.78 -5.85
C VAL A 178 6.31 0.15 -6.12
N VAL A 179 6.21 1.24 -5.38
CA VAL A 179 5.05 2.16 -5.43
C VAL A 179 5.46 3.51 -6.01
N ILE A 180 4.63 4.04 -6.91
CA ILE A 180 4.83 5.30 -7.67
C ILE A 180 3.77 6.34 -7.37
#